data_AF-A0A7S3GUW1-F1
#
_entry.id   AF-A0A7S3GUW1-F1
#
_cell.length_a   1.000
_cell.length_b   1.000
_cell.length_c   1.000
_cell.angle_alpha   90.00
_cell.angle_beta   90.00
_cell.angle_gamma   90.00
#
_symmetry.space_group_name_H-M   'P 1'
#
loop_
_entity.id
_entity.type
_entity.pdbx_description
1 polymer ?
#
loop_
_entity_poly.entity_id
_entity_poly.type
_entity_poly.pdbx_seq_one_letter_code
_entity_poly.pdbx_strand_id
1 'polypeptide(L)'
;ANLQDVVTVVATPASEVDIWHKELSKDHIDVLFIDHDKSQYLNDLLRIEQAGLLKAGSVVVADNVLSFGIPLTEYLDHVRDPNGVYSSSKLHEGFIEYASGEHASLNPSENANLVDG
;
A
#
# COMPACT_ATOMS: atom_id res chain seq x y z
N ALA A 1 15.70 8.51 -23.12
CA ALA A 1 15.45 8.17 -21.72
C ALA A 1 15.36 6.65 -21.66
N ASN A 2 16.22 6.04 -20.86
CA ASN A 2 16.23 4.61 -20.57
C ASN A 2 15.60 4.37 -19.19
N LEU A 3 15.27 3.12 -18.87
CA LEU A 3 14.61 2.76 -17.62
C LEU A 3 15.44 3.16 -16.39
N GLN A 4 16.75 2.95 -16.43
CA GLN A 4 17.67 3.29 -15.33
C GLN A 4 17.81 4.80 -15.09
N ASP A 5 17.35 5.64 -16.02
CA ASP A 5 17.36 7.09 -15.83
C ASP A 5 16.25 7.52 -14.85
N VAL A 6 15.26 6.66 -14.61
CA VAL A 6 14.06 6.95 -13.81
C VAL A 6 13.75 5.90 -12.74
N VAL A 7 14.30 4.68 -12.87
CA VAL A 7 14.11 3.59 -11.91
C VAL A 7 15.44 3.24 -11.25
N THR A 8 15.45 3.33 -9.92
CA THR A 8 16.48 2.75 -9.07
C THR A 8 15.94 1.46 -8.46
N VAL A 9 16.69 0.37 -8.56
CA VAL A 9 16.35 -0.91 -7.92
C VAL A 9 17.25 -1.10 -6.70
N VAL A 10 16.62 -1.26 -5.53
CA VAL A 10 17.30 -1.58 -4.27
C VAL A 10 16.95 -3.01 -3.89
N ALA A 11 17.96 -3.85 -3.66
CA ALA A 11 17.80 -5.28 -3.41
C ALA A 11 17.84 -5.61 -1.91
N THR A 12 16.84 -5.15 -1.17
CA THR A 12 16.68 -5.42 0.27
C THR A 12 15.21 -5.73 0.60
N PRO A 13 14.93 -6.37 1.75
CA PRO A 13 13.55 -6.46 2.25
C PRO A 13 12.94 -5.05 2.44
N ALA A 14 11.65 -4.90 2.16
CA ALA A 14 10.93 -3.64 2.37
C ALA A 14 10.98 -3.18 3.83
N SER A 15 11.07 -4.13 4.77
CA SER A 15 11.23 -3.88 6.21
C SER A 15 12.54 -3.18 6.58
N GLU A 16 13.57 -3.20 5.72
CA GLU A 16 14.89 -2.59 5.96
C GLU A 16 14.93 -1.11 5.54
N VAL A 17 14.01 -0.31 6.10
CA VAL A 17 13.79 1.10 5.73
C VAL A 17 15.06 1.93 5.74
N ASP A 18 15.88 1.81 6.77
CA ASP A 18 17.13 2.57 6.90
C ASP A 18 18.14 2.25 5.78
N ILE A 19 18.14 1.00 5.28
CA ILE A 19 19.07 0.57 4.24
C ILE A 19 18.64 1.14 2.89
N TRP A 20 17.40 0.87 2.47
CA TRP A 20 16.97 1.29 1.15
C TRP A 20 16.75 2.81 1.06
N HIS A 21 16.35 3.47 2.15
CA HIS A 21 16.23 4.94 2.16
C HIS A 21 17.59 5.61 1.92
N LYS A 22 18.64 5.11 2.56
CA LYS A 22 20.01 5.60 2.35
C LYS A 22 20.48 5.42 0.90
N GLU A 23 20.12 4.32 0.26
CA GLU A 23 20.47 4.08 -1.15
C GLU A 23 19.72 5.01 -2.11
N LEU A 24 18.45 5.32 -1.83
CA LEU A 24 17.65 6.22 -2.68
C LEU A 24 18.06 7.70 -2.54
N SER A 25 18.64 8.09 -1.38
CA SER A 25 19.05 9.47 -1.10
C SER A 25 17.93 10.50 -1.35
N LYS A 26 16.71 10.15 -0.92
CA LYS A 26 15.51 10.99 -1.06
C LYS A 26 14.96 11.32 0.32
N ASP A 27 14.71 12.61 0.57
CA ASP A 27 14.23 13.07 1.88
C ASP A 27 12.77 12.67 2.17
N HIS A 28 11.98 12.35 1.13
CA HIS A 28 10.56 12.01 1.26
C HIS A 28 10.05 11.19 0.08
N ILE A 29 8.93 10.53 0.29
CA ILE A 29 8.19 9.75 -0.70
C ILE A 29 6.93 10.51 -1.09
N ASP A 30 6.82 10.95 -2.34
CA ASP A 30 5.59 11.58 -2.85
C ASP A 30 4.48 10.55 -3.08
N VAL A 31 4.84 9.37 -3.60
CA VAL A 31 3.92 8.25 -3.85
C VAL A 31 4.58 6.95 -3.38
N LEU A 32 3.90 6.24 -2.48
CA LEU A 32 4.28 4.90 -2.03
C LEU A 32 3.32 3.89 -2.65
N PHE A 33 3.86 2.98 -3.47
CA PHE A 33 3.09 1.85 -4.00
C PHE A 33 3.46 0.57 -3.24
N ILE A 34 2.46 -0.15 -2.71
CA ILE A 34 2.63 -1.35 -1.90
C ILE A 34 2.00 -2.54 -2.63
N ASP A 35 2.83 -3.48 -3.07
CA ASP A 35 2.42 -4.72 -3.73
C ASP A 35 3.38 -5.89 -3.44
N HIS A 36 3.62 -6.15 -2.15
CA HIS A 36 4.48 -7.26 -1.71
C HIS A 36 3.67 -8.28 -0.89
N ASP A 37 4.31 -9.00 0.03
CA ASP A 37 3.63 -9.86 0.99
C ASP A 37 2.54 -9.10 1.77
N LYS A 38 1.28 -9.49 1.56
CA LYS A 38 0.11 -8.80 2.13
C LYS A 38 0.10 -8.82 3.65
N SER A 39 0.72 -9.84 4.28
CA SER A 39 0.83 -9.93 5.74
C SER A 39 1.75 -8.87 6.35
N GLN A 40 2.60 -8.24 5.53
CA GLN A 40 3.61 -7.28 5.96
C GLN A 40 3.21 -5.83 5.68
N TYR A 41 2.10 -5.59 4.96
CA TYR A 41 1.66 -4.25 4.55
C TYR A 41 1.63 -3.24 5.69
N LEU A 42 0.92 -3.57 6.78
CA LEU A 42 0.80 -2.67 7.91
C LEU A 42 2.15 -2.45 8.60
N ASN A 43 2.88 -3.52 8.87
CA ASN A 43 4.15 -3.45 9.58
C ASN A 43 5.18 -2.60 8.82
N ASP A 44 5.25 -2.75 7.50
CA ASP A 44 6.20 -2.00 6.68
C ASP A 44 5.73 -0.55 6.46
N LEU A 45 4.43 -0.31 6.33
CA LEU A 45 3.88 1.05 6.30
C LEU A 45 4.21 1.82 7.59
N LEU A 46 4.00 1.20 8.76
CA LEU A 46 4.32 1.79 10.05
C LEU A 46 5.81 2.12 10.18
N ARG A 47 6.71 1.28 9.67
CA ARG A 47 8.15 1.57 9.65
C ARG A 47 8.48 2.79 8.79
N ILE A 48 7.86 2.90 7.62
CA ILE A 48 8.04 4.05 6.71
C ILE A 48 7.51 5.35 7.36
N GLU A 49 6.35 5.28 8.01
CA GLU A 49 5.78 6.40 8.78
C GLU A 49 6.70 6.82 9.92
N GLN A 50 7.19 5.87 10.72
CA GLN A 50 8.10 6.12 11.85
C GLN A 50 9.44 6.71 11.41
N ALA A 51 9.93 6.34 10.22
CA ALA A 51 11.11 6.93 9.61
C ALA A 51 10.88 8.37 9.08
N GLY A 52 9.65 8.88 9.13
CA GLY A 52 9.31 10.24 8.72
C GLY A 52 9.37 10.46 7.21
N LEU A 53 9.29 9.39 6.42
CA LEU A 53 9.45 9.45 4.96
C LEU A 53 8.19 9.94 4.24
N LEU A 54 7.04 9.90 4.89
CA LEU A 54 5.79 10.47 4.38
C LEU A 54 5.63 11.91 4.87
N LYS A 55 5.41 12.82 3.92
CA LYS A 55 5.07 14.23 4.17
C LYS A 55 3.59 14.51 3.91
N ALA A 56 3.10 15.68 4.34
CA ALA A 56 1.79 16.17 3.91
C ALA A 56 1.68 16.20 2.37
N GLY A 57 0.63 15.57 1.84
CA GLY A 57 0.42 15.41 0.41
C GLY A 57 1.03 14.14 -0.21
N SER A 58 1.74 13.32 0.56
CA SER A 58 2.15 11.98 0.10
C SER A 58 0.92 11.10 -0.11
N VAL A 59 0.98 10.20 -1.09
CA VAL A 59 -0.11 9.27 -1.40
C VAL A 59 0.39 7.83 -1.24
N VAL A 60 -0.35 7.04 -0.48
CA VAL A 60 -0.13 5.59 -0.37
C VAL A 60 -1.16 4.88 -1.26
N VAL A 61 -0.68 4.00 -2.14
CA VAL A 61 -1.48 3.17 -3.02
C VAL A 61 -1.12 1.72 -2.72
N ALA A 62 -2.07 0.94 -2.20
CA ALA A 62 -1.85 -0.45 -1.82
C ALA A 62 -2.72 -1.38 -2.68
N ASP A 63 -2.08 -2.33 -3.35
CA ASP A 63 -2.79 -3.29 -4.18
C ASP A 63 -3.37 -4.45 -3.36
N ASN A 64 -4.47 -5.02 -3.84
CA ASN A 64 -5.09 -6.26 -3.35
C ASN A 64 -5.60 -6.22 -1.90
N VAL A 65 -5.95 -5.05 -1.36
CA VAL A 65 -6.37 -4.89 0.06
C VAL A 65 -7.66 -5.62 0.45
N LEU A 66 -8.45 -6.05 -0.54
CA LEU A 66 -9.67 -6.86 -0.37
C LEU A 66 -9.58 -8.23 -1.06
N SER A 67 -8.42 -8.59 -1.60
CA SER A 67 -8.23 -9.80 -2.40
C SER A 67 -7.77 -10.99 -1.56
N PHE A 68 -7.86 -12.20 -2.14
CA PHE A 68 -7.38 -13.45 -1.53
C PHE A 68 -8.18 -13.95 -0.31
N GLY A 69 -9.49 -13.66 -0.29
CA GLY A 69 -10.45 -14.32 0.59
C GLY A 69 -10.54 -13.73 2.01
N ILE A 70 -9.61 -12.87 2.41
CA ILE A 70 -9.73 -12.07 3.64
C ILE A 70 -9.28 -10.62 3.38
N PRO A 71 -10.05 -9.62 3.83
CA PRO A 71 -9.62 -8.23 3.84
C PRO A 71 -8.38 -8.03 4.73
N LEU A 72 -7.53 -7.07 4.36
CA LEU A 72 -6.43 -6.62 5.20
C LEU A 72 -6.93 -5.69 6.30
N THR A 73 -7.77 -6.19 7.21
CA THR A 73 -8.52 -5.38 8.18
C THR A 73 -7.62 -4.48 9.01
N GLU A 74 -6.52 -4.99 9.57
CA GLU A 74 -5.60 -4.18 10.39
C GLU A 74 -4.97 -3.03 9.59
N TYR A 75 -4.62 -3.28 8.33
CA TYR A 75 -4.11 -2.24 7.42
C TYR A 75 -5.20 -1.21 7.12
N LEU A 76 -6.40 -1.67 6.76
CA LEU A 76 -7.53 -0.80 6.42
C LEU A 76 -7.97 0.06 7.60
N ASP A 77 -8.02 -0.50 8.80
CA ASP A 77 -8.35 0.21 10.03
C ASP A 77 -7.32 1.33 10.30
N HIS A 78 -6.02 1.03 10.14
CA HIS A 78 -4.96 2.03 10.30
C HIS A 78 -5.08 3.18 9.28
N VAL A 79 -5.23 2.86 7.98
CA VAL A 79 -5.27 3.90 6.93
C VAL A 79 -6.60 4.66 6.88
N ARG A 80 -7.63 4.20 7.59
CA ARG A 80 -8.96 4.83 7.70
C ARG A 80 -9.25 5.43 9.06
N ASP A 81 -8.32 5.36 10.02
CA ASP A 81 -8.54 5.94 11.34
C ASP A 81 -8.78 7.45 11.22
N PRO A 82 -9.98 7.96 11.61
CA PRO A 82 -10.28 9.39 11.54
C PRO A 82 -9.39 10.24 12.47
N ASN A 83 -8.71 9.61 13.43
CA ASN A 83 -7.72 10.25 14.31
C ASN A 83 -6.27 9.92 13.91
N GLY A 84 -6.09 9.20 12.81
CA GLY A 84 -4.80 8.77 12.28
C GLY A 84 -4.05 9.87 11.52
N VAL A 85 -2.97 9.46 10.86
CA VAL A 85 -2.08 10.36 10.09
C VAL A 85 -2.58 10.64 8.68
N TYR A 86 -3.54 9.86 8.18
CA TYR A 86 -4.12 10.01 6.84
C TYR A 86 -5.34 10.91 6.86
N SER A 87 -5.36 11.92 5.98
CA SER A 87 -6.47 12.87 5.88
C SER A 87 -7.67 12.34 5.10
N SER A 88 -7.49 11.32 4.28
CA SER A 88 -8.54 10.70 3.49
C SER A 88 -8.09 9.33 2.98
N SER A 89 -9.03 8.40 2.84
CA SER A 89 -8.85 7.16 2.11
C SER A 89 -9.88 7.05 0.99
N LYS A 90 -9.54 6.33 -0.08
CA LYS A 90 -10.50 5.99 -1.13
C LYS A 90 -10.21 4.59 -1.64
N LEU A 91 -11.23 3.73 -1.62
CA LEU A 91 -11.15 2.43 -2.24
C LEU A 91 -11.47 2.55 -3.73
N HIS A 92 -10.62 1.96 -4.56
CA HIS A 92 -10.85 1.79 -5.98
C HIS A 92 -11.06 0.30 -6.25
N GLU A 93 -12.30 -0.08 -6.53
CA GLU A 93 -12.61 -1.47 -6.87
C GLU A 93 -11.98 -1.84 -8.22
N GLY A 94 -11.42 -3.05 -8.27
CA GLY A 94 -10.80 -3.63 -9.44
C GLY A 94 -11.07 -5.12 -9.51
N PHE A 95 -10.70 -5.72 -10.64
CA PHE A 95 -10.77 -7.16 -10.84
C PHE A 95 -9.42 -7.81 -10.53
N ILE A 96 -9.44 -9.04 -10.03
CA ILE A 96 -8.22 -9.83 -9.85
C ILE A 96 -7.52 -9.99 -11.20
N GLU A 97 -6.22 -9.74 -11.23
CA GLU A 97 -5.43 -9.81 -12.46
C GLU A 97 -5.48 -11.21 -13.07
N TYR A 98 -5.55 -11.26 -14.40
CA TYR A 98 -5.54 -12.49 -15.20
C TYR A 98 -6.65 -13.49 -14.85
N ALA A 99 -7.63 -13.09 -14.05
CA ALA A 99 -8.84 -13.85 -13.78
C ALA A 99 -9.97 -13.42 -14.72
N SER A 100 -10.85 -14.35 -15.05
CA SER A 100 -12.03 -14.12 -15.90
C SER A 100 -13.27 -14.75 -15.27
N GLY A 101 -14.44 -14.18 -15.56
CA GLY A 101 -15.72 -14.69 -15.04
C GLY A 101 -15.85 -14.50 -13.52
N GLU A 102 -16.48 -15.46 -12.84
CA GLU A 102 -16.73 -15.40 -11.38
C GLU A 102 -15.44 -15.28 -10.55
N HIS A 103 -14.31 -15.79 -11.04
CA HIS A 103 -13.01 -15.70 -10.36
C HIS A 103 -12.36 -14.31 -10.44
N ALA A 104 -12.83 -13.42 -11.32
CA ALA A 104 -12.28 -12.07 -11.48
C ALA A 104 -12.83 -11.07 -10.45
N SER A 105 -14.01 -11.38 -9.89
CA SER A 105 -14.74 -10.46 -9.03
C SER A 105 -14.40 -10.76 -7.58
N LEU A 106 -14.05 -9.73 -6.81
CA LEU A 106 -14.08 -9.82 -5.36
C LEU A 106 -15.55 -9.91 -4.94
N ASN A 107 -15.94 -10.96 -4.21
CA ASN A 107 -17.34 -11.16 -3.80
C ASN A 107 -17.88 -9.91 -3.07
N PRO A 108 -18.87 -9.20 -3.65
CA PRO A 108 -19.35 -7.94 -3.06
C PRO A 108 -20.03 -8.15 -1.69
N SER A 109 -20.58 -9.33 -1.43
CA SER A 109 -21.30 -9.64 -0.19
C SER A 109 -20.40 -9.79 1.04
N GLU A 110 -19.12 -10.08 0.87
CA GLU A 110 -18.15 -10.18 1.98
C GLU A 110 -17.52 -8.80 2.30
N ASN A 111 -17.59 -7.86 1.36
CA ASN A 111 -16.91 -6.55 1.44
C ASN A 111 -17.85 -5.37 1.74
N ALA A 112 -19.17 -5.58 1.82
CA ALA A 112 -20.16 -4.50 1.99
C ALA A 112 -19.98 -3.64 3.25
N ASN A 113 -19.25 -4.12 4.27
CA ASN A 113 -18.93 -3.36 5.49
C ASN A 113 -17.55 -2.66 5.43
N LEU A 114 -16.81 -2.79 4.32
CA LEU A 114 -15.46 -2.25 4.12
C LEU A 114 -15.40 -1.22 2.98
N VAL A 115 -16.49 -1.03 2.27
CA VAL A 115 -16.73 0.06 1.32
C VAL A 115 -17.36 1.19 2.12
N ASP A 116 -16.60 2.27 2.30
CA ASP A 116 -16.97 3.53 2.96
C ASP A 116 -16.96 3.55 4.52
N GLY A 117 -15.85 4.13 5.01
CA GLY A 117 -15.65 4.74 6.32
C GLY A 117 -14.77 5.97 6.14
#